data_AF-A0AA96Z6N1-F1
#
_entry.id   AF-A0AA96Z6N1-F1
#
_cell.length_a   1.000
_cell.length_b   1.000
_cell.length_c   1.000
_cell.angle_alpha   90.00
_cell.angle_beta   90.00
_cell.angle_gamma   90.00
#
_symmetry.space_group_name_H-M   'P 1'
#
loop_
_entity.id
_entity.type
_entity.pdbx_description
1 polymer ?
#
loop_
_entity_poly.entity_id
_entity_poly.type
_entity_poly.pdbx_seq_one_letter_code
_entity_poly.pdbx_strand_id
1 'polypeptide(L)'
;MYQFLMNFMFKHFTASREIKKLDKQEKALLIYFLHAKYKKRKIRLYKDAAKRLIEKEILIVVESEIKPNTKLVKISDKYLPALKKYL
;
A
#
# COMPACT_ATOMS: atom_id res chain seq x y z
N MET A 1 -19.82 -0.63 -21.60
CA MET A 1 -19.79 0.34 -20.47
C MET A 1 -19.86 -0.30 -19.08
N TYR A 2 -20.58 -1.40 -18.86
CA TYR A 2 -20.71 -2.05 -17.54
C TYR A 2 -19.49 -2.83 -17.03
N GLN A 3 -18.55 -3.19 -17.91
CA GLN A 3 -17.39 -4.03 -17.56
C GLN A 3 -16.30 -3.28 -16.77
N PHE A 4 -16.20 -1.96 -16.96
CA PHE A 4 -15.28 -1.10 -16.19
C PHE A 4 -15.71 -0.94 -14.73
N LEU A 5 -17.02 -0.79 -14.50
CA LEU A 5 -17.59 -0.59 -13.17
C LEU A 5 -17.48 -1.88 -12.32
N MET A 6 -17.72 -3.04 -12.94
CA MET A 6 -17.51 -4.33 -12.28
C MET A 6 -16.04 -4.54 -11.91
N ASN A 7 -15.09 -4.25 -12.80
CA ASN A 7 -13.66 -4.37 -12.47
C ASN A 7 -13.22 -3.45 -11.33
N PHE A 8 -13.81 -2.26 -11.21
CA PHE A 8 -13.52 -1.33 -10.12
C PHE A 8 -14.07 -1.83 -8.78
N MET A 9 -15.31 -2.30 -8.77
CA MET A 9 -15.97 -2.89 -7.59
C MET A 9 -15.26 -4.17 -7.13
N PHE A 10 -14.92 -5.08 -8.05
CA PHE A 10 -14.16 -6.28 -7.74
C PHE A 10 -12.79 -5.92 -7.16
N LYS A 11 -12.03 -5.00 -7.77
CA LYS A 11 -10.74 -4.55 -7.25
C LYS A 11 -10.84 -3.98 -5.82
N HIS A 12 -11.90 -3.25 -5.50
CA HIS A 12 -12.13 -2.74 -4.13
C HIS A 12 -12.50 -3.84 -3.13
N PHE A 13 -13.28 -4.83 -3.57
CA PHE A 13 -13.70 -5.94 -2.72
C PHE A 13 -12.53 -6.89 -2.42
N THR A 14 -11.70 -7.22 -3.42
CA THR A 14 -10.45 -7.96 -3.19
C THR A 14 -9.48 -7.17 -2.32
N ALA A 15 -9.31 -5.87 -2.56
CA ALA A 15 -8.44 -5.03 -1.72
C ALA A 15 -8.87 -5.03 -0.25
N SER A 16 -10.18 -4.90 0.03
CA SER A 16 -10.71 -4.97 1.40
C SER A 16 -10.50 -6.34 2.06
N ARG A 17 -10.65 -7.43 1.30
CA ARG A 17 -10.42 -8.79 1.79
C ARG A 17 -8.94 -9.07 2.05
N GLU A 18 -8.06 -8.56 1.19
CA GLU A 18 -6.61 -8.66 1.33
C GLU A 18 -6.11 -7.86 2.54
N ILE A 19 -6.63 -6.65 2.77
CA ILE A 19 -6.32 -5.83 3.96
C ILE A 19 -6.73 -6.54 5.26
N LYS A 20 -7.92 -7.19 5.28
CA LYS A 20 -8.37 -7.96 6.44
C LYS A 20 -7.42 -9.09 6.82
N LYS A 21 -6.83 -9.76 5.83
CA LYS A 21 -5.89 -10.88 5.97
C LYS A 21 -4.46 -10.47 6.35
N LEU A 22 -4.18 -9.17 6.48
CA LEU A 22 -2.85 -8.70 6.85
C LEU A 22 -2.53 -8.97 8.33
N ASP A 23 -1.26 -9.27 8.58
CA ASP A 23 -0.72 -9.46 9.93
C ASP A 23 -0.72 -8.14 10.73
N LYS A 24 -0.64 -8.24 12.06
CA LYS A 24 -0.58 -7.08 12.95
C LYS A 24 0.56 -6.11 12.60
N GLN A 25 1.72 -6.65 12.20
CA GLN A 25 2.88 -5.85 11.78
C GLN A 25 2.65 -5.17 10.42
N GLU A 26 2.01 -5.87 9.46
CA GLU A 26 1.67 -5.31 8.15
C GLU A 26 0.65 -4.17 8.29
N LYS A 27 -0.36 -4.34 9.15
CA LYS A 27 -1.35 -3.29 9.48
C LYS A 27 -0.69 -2.08 10.13
N ALA A 28 0.18 -2.28 11.12
CA ALA A 28 0.92 -1.20 11.77
C ALA A 28 1.80 -0.40 10.78
N LEU A 29 2.45 -1.11 9.85
CA LEU A 29 3.23 -0.48 8.79
C LEU A 29 2.33 0.35 7.86
N LEU A 30 1.17 -0.17 7.46
CA LEU A 30 0.24 0.55 6.59
C LEU A 30 -0.34 1.79 7.26
N ILE A 31 -0.66 1.75 8.56
CA ILE A 31 -1.02 2.94 9.34
C ILE A 31 0.11 3.98 9.28
N TYR A 32 1.35 3.55 9.53
CA TYR A 32 2.52 4.42 9.47
C TYR A 32 2.68 5.10 8.09
N PHE A 33 2.41 4.38 7.00
CA PHE A 33 2.41 4.94 5.65
C PHE A 33 1.17 5.79 5.32
N LEU A 34 0.01 5.52 5.91
CA LEU A 34 -1.19 6.36 5.73
C LEU A 34 -0.99 7.78 6.27
N HIS A 35 -0.30 7.91 7.41
CA HIS A 35 0.00 9.21 8.00
C HIS A 35 1.08 10.00 7.23
N ALA A 36 1.77 9.38 6.26
CA ALA A 36 2.81 10.05 5.49
C ALA A 36 2.81 9.60 4.03
N LYS A 37 2.39 10.50 3.14
CA LYS A 37 2.25 10.27 1.69
C LYS A 37 3.45 9.55 1.04
N TYR A 38 4.67 9.82 1.52
CA TYR A 38 5.90 9.18 1.07
C TYR A 38 6.85 8.94 2.25
N LYS A 39 7.46 7.74 2.33
CA LYS A 39 8.54 7.46 3.29
C LYS A 39 9.76 6.86 2.59
N LYS A 40 10.94 7.11 3.17
CA LYS A 40 12.21 6.52 2.69
C LYS A 40 12.12 5.00 2.75
N ARG A 41 12.62 4.32 1.70
CA ARG A 41 12.65 2.85 1.60
C ARG A 41 13.37 2.13 2.74
N LYS A 42 14.34 2.79 3.41
CA LYS A 42 15.03 2.24 4.58
C LYS A 42 14.15 2.36 5.84
N ILE A 43 13.02 1.65 5.87
CA ILE A 43 12.33 1.40 7.13
C ILE A 43 13.05 0.22 7.78
N ARG A 44 13.91 0.54 8.75
CA ARG A 44 14.70 -0.46 9.48
C ARG A 44 13.80 -1.33 10.37
N LEU A 45 12.71 -0.75 10.84
CA LEU A 45 11.62 -1.43 11.54
C LEU A 45 10.73 -2.13 10.50
N TYR A 46 10.47 -3.42 10.68
CA TYR A 46 9.53 -4.20 9.84
C TYR A 46 9.96 -4.41 8.38
N LYS A 47 11.26 -4.64 8.12
CA LYS A 47 11.81 -4.95 6.79
C LYS A 47 11.07 -6.09 6.08
N ASP A 48 10.73 -7.15 6.80
CA ASP A 48 10.05 -8.32 6.23
C ASP A 48 8.59 -8.02 5.90
N ALA A 49 7.86 -7.32 6.77
CA ALA A 49 6.49 -6.90 6.50
C ALA A 49 6.42 -5.94 5.31
N ALA A 50 7.37 -5.00 5.20
CA ALA A 50 7.48 -4.11 4.05
C ALA A 50 7.74 -4.89 2.75
N LYS A 51 8.61 -5.91 2.79
CA LYS A 51 8.88 -6.78 1.63
C LYS A 51 7.60 -7.52 1.20
N ARG A 52 6.90 -8.16 2.13
CA ARG A 52 5.63 -8.87 1.85
C ARG A 52 4.55 -7.94 1.28
N LEU A 53 4.45 -6.72 1.79
CA LEU A 53 3.49 -5.73 1.28
C LEU A 53 3.85 -5.22 -0.13
N ILE A 54 5.14 -5.18 -0.48
CA ILE A 54 5.60 -4.87 -1.85
C ILE A 54 5.32 -6.05 -2.79
N GLU A 55 5.59 -7.29 -2.35
CA GLU A 55 5.27 -8.51 -3.11
C GLU A 55 3.76 -8.64 -3.39
N LYS A 56 2.91 -8.19 -2.46
CA LYS A 56 1.45 -8.12 -2.62
C LYS A 56 0.97 -6.90 -3.45
N GLU A 57 1.88 -6.08 -3.97
CA GLU A 57 1.58 -4.83 -4.70
C GLU A 57 0.77 -3.78 -3.90
N ILE A 58 0.72 -3.92 -2.57
CA ILE A 58 0.03 -2.98 -1.67
C ILE A 58 0.91 -1.74 -1.45
N LEU A 59 2.22 -1.95 -1.30
CA LEU A 59 3.22 -0.88 -1.30
C LEU A 59 3.97 -0.88 -2.62
N ILE A 60 4.13 0.29 -3.22
CA ILE A 60 4.88 0.48 -4.45
C ILE A 60 6.10 1.35 -4.21
N VAL A 61 7.21 0.94 -4.83
CA VAL A 61 8.46 1.68 -4.79
C VAL A 61 8.45 2.68 -5.95
N VAL A 62 8.56 3.96 -5.64
CA VAL A 62 8.62 5.04 -6.62
C VAL A 62 9.94 5.79 -6.48
N GLU A 63 10.43 6.36 -7.56
CA GLU A 63 11.56 7.28 -7.48
C GLU A 63 11.09 8.64 -6.99
N SER A 64 11.93 9.31 -6.21
CA SER A 64 11.63 10.64 -5.71
C SER A 64 11.81 11.66 -6.83
N GLU A 65 10.75 12.40 -7.13
CA GLU A 65 10.78 13.55 -8.05
C GLU A 65 11.71 14.67 -7.55
N ILE A 66 11.88 14.78 -6.22
CA ILE A 66 12.68 15.83 -5.56
C ILE A 66 14.16 15.46 -5.51
N LYS A 67 14.48 14.16 -5.40
CA LYS A 67 15.85 13.65 -5.34
C LYS A 67 16.02 12.45 -6.27
N PRO A 68 16.50 12.66 -7.50
CA PRO A 68 16.83 11.55 -8.40
C PRO A 68 17.77 10.56 -7.69
N ASN A 69 17.61 9.26 -7.96
CA ASN A 69 18.23 8.12 -7.27
C ASN A 69 17.70 7.78 -5.86
N THR A 70 16.75 8.54 -5.30
CA THR A 70 16.13 8.17 -4.02
C THR A 70 14.88 7.34 -4.22
N LYS A 71 14.89 6.08 -3.79
CA LYS A 71 13.71 5.20 -3.79
C LYS A 71 12.82 5.49 -2.58
N LEU A 72 11.59 5.89 -2.84
CA LEU A 72 10.51 6.08 -1.87
C LEU A 72 9.54 4.92 -1.94
N VAL A 73 8.79 4.72 -0.86
CA VAL A 73 7.70 3.75 -0.81
C VAL A 73 6.42 4.51 -0.54
N LYS A 74 5.37 4.20 -1.31
CA LYS A 74 4.01 4.73 -1.12
C LYS A 74 2.99 3.59 -1.18
N ILE A 75 1.80 3.85 -0.64
CA ILE A 75 0.66 2.93 -0.78
C ILE A 75 0.16 2.99 -2.23
N SER A 76 -0.17 1.82 -2.78
CA SER A 76 -0.76 1.70 -4.11
C SER A 76 -2.16 2.33 -4.14
N ASP A 77 -2.46 3.09 -5.19
CA ASP A 77 -3.73 3.82 -5.34
C ASP A 77 -4.95 2.87 -5.35
N LYS A 78 -4.75 1.60 -5.75
CA LYS A 78 -5.77 0.53 -5.67
C LYS A 78 -6.24 0.28 -4.23
N TYR A 79 -5.31 0.35 -3.27
CA TYR A 79 -5.54 0.00 -1.86
C TYR A 79 -5.80 1.22 -0.98
N LEU A 80 -5.38 2.41 -1.40
CA LEU A 80 -5.55 3.66 -0.66
C LEU A 80 -7.00 3.93 -0.17
N PRO A 81 -8.06 3.83 -1.01
CA PRO A 81 -9.43 4.08 -0.57
C PRO A 81 -9.96 2.98 0.37
N ALA A 82 -9.55 1.73 0.16
CA ALA A 82 -9.94 0.62 1.05
C ALA A 82 -9.25 0.75 2.42
N LEU A 83 -7.99 1.18 2.44
CA LEU A 83 -7.21 1.43 3.65
C LEU A 83 -7.78 2.59 4.47
N LYS A 84 -8.17 3.71 3.84
CA LYS A 84 -8.83 4.83 4.51
C LYS A 84 -10.18 4.48 5.16
N LYS A 85 -10.83 3.40 4.73
CA LYS A 85 -12.11 2.94 5.29
C LYS A 85 -11.93 1.92 6.42
N TYR A 86 -10.78 1.25 6.48
CA TYR A 86 -10.48 0.17 7.43
C TYR A 86 -9.69 0.61 8.66
N LEU A 87 -9.07 1.77 8.60
CA LEU A 87 -8.27 2.39 9.64
C LEU A 87 -8.88 3.72 10.03
#